data_AF-A0A2H0LIP5-F1
#
_entry.id   AF-A0A2H0LIP5-F1
#
_cell.length_a   1.000
_cell.length_b   1.000
_cell.length_c   1.000
_cell.angle_alpha   90.00
_cell.angle_beta   90.00
_cell.angle_gamma   90.00
#
_symmetry.space_group_name_H-M   'P 1'
#
loop_
_entity.id
_entity.type
_entity.pdbx_description
1 polymer ?
#
loop_
_entity_poly.entity_id
_entity_poly.type
_entity_poly.pdbx_seq_one_letter_code
_entity_poly.pdbx_strand_id
1 'polypeptide(L)'
;MNKGVRGLLVAVAIASVGVMAGCAKQAASSSEAIQHAKTLKAPEQQTDYLVSQAQAFMNSKDYQEAIKTAQYVLSSVDVRSQAATDLLGQAKAKLATDAQAVIGNTKKQKGL
;
A
#
# COMPACT_ATOMS: atom_id res chain seq x y z
N MET A 1 13.06 34.35 38.97
CA MET A 1 13.95 33.93 37.87
C MET A 1 13.47 32.59 37.33
N ASN A 2 13.42 32.49 35.99
CA ASN A 2 13.25 31.31 35.11
C ASN A 2 11.91 30.54 35.18
N LYS A 3 10.93 30.81 34.30
CA LYS A 3 10.83 30.53 32.83
C LYS A 3 10.69 29.04 32.49
N GLY A 4 9.54 28.67 31.90
CA GLY A 4 9.52 27.56 30.93
C GLY A 4 8.31 26.63 30.91
N VAL A 5 7.05 27.12 30.92
CA VAL A 5 5.93 26.31 30.42
C VAL A 5 6.00 26.33 28.89
N ARG A 6 6.77 25.41 28.32
CA ARG A 6 6.81 25.16 26.88
C ARG A 6 5.83 24.03 26.58
N GLY A 7 4.75 24.39 25.88
CA GLY A 7 3.72 23.47 25.43
C GLY A 7 4.31 22.29 24.68
N LEU A 8 4.08 21.10 25.22
CA LEU A 8 4.34 19.85 24.55
C LEU A 8 3.26 19.70 23.47
N LEU A 9 3.61 20.05 22.23
CA LEU A 9 2.84 19.69 21.05
C LEU A 9 2.66 18.18 21.05
N VAL A 10 1.42 17.74 21.24
CA VAL A 10 1.00 16.35 21.03
C VAL A 10 1.05 16.10 19.53
N ALA A 11 2.23 15.73 19.03
CA ALA A 11 2.35 15.04 17.77
C ALA A 11 1.74 13.65 17.98
N VAL A 12 0.46 13.50 17.62
CA VAL A 12 -0.16 12.18 17.46
C VAL A 12 0.53 11.51 16.27
N ALA A 13 1.70 10.94 16.53
CA ALA A 13 2.22 9.86 15.71
C ALA A 13 1.24 8.71 15.93
N ILE A 14 0.29 8.55 15.02
CA ILE A 14 -0.48 7.31 14.90
C ILE A 14 0.54 6.25 14.46
N ALA A 15 1.24 5.69 15.45
CA ALA A 15 1.94 4.44 15.33
C ALA A 15 0.86 3.38 15.12
N SER A 16 0.53 3.13 13.86
CA SER A 16 -0.30 1.99 13.49
C SER A 16 0.50 0.71 13.75
N VAL A 17 0.03 0.03 14.78
CA VAL A 17 0.43 -1.28 15.27
C VAL A 17 0.38 -2.32 14.14
N GLY A 18 1.54 -2.96 13.92
CA GLY A 18 1.72 -4.40 13.69
C GLY A 18 1.23 -5.00 12.37
N VAL A 19 2.16 -5.51 11.55
CA VAL A 19 2.27 -6.96 11.26
C VAL A 19 3.76 -7.31 11.02
N MET A 20 4.23 -8.27 11.80
CA MET A 20 5.51 -8.97 11.64
C MET A 20 5.49 -9.82 10.36
N ALA A 21 6.24 -9.45 9.32
CA ALA A 21 6.70 -10.35 8.26
C ALA A 21 7.83 -9.69 7.47
N GLY A 22 9.06 -9.74 8.00
CA GLY A 22 10.27 -9.24 7.34
C GLY A 22 10.38 -7.71 7.30
N CYS A 23 11.55 -7.17 7.64
CA CYS A 23 11.83 -5.73 7.64
C CYS A 23 11.94 -5.12 6.22
N ALA A 24 11.07 -5.51 5.27
CA ALA A 24 10.97 -4.83 3.99
C ALA A 24 10.14 -3.56 4.20
N LYS A 25 10.82 -2.42 4.30
CA LYS A 25 10.18 -1.11 4.34
C LYS A 25 9.33 -0.94 3.07
N GLN A 26 8.09 -0.46 3.24
CA GLN A 26 7.25 -0.08 2.11
C GLN A 26 8.01 0.91 1.22
N ALA A 27 8.08 0.62 -0.08
CA ALA A 27 8.68 1.50 -1.08
C ALA A 27 7.80 2.74 -1.25
N ALA A 28 8.38 3.86 -1.67
CA ALA A 28 7.60 5.06 -1.93
C ALA A 28 6.64 4.88 -3.12
N SER A 29 6.93 3.95 -4.03
CA SER A 29 6.08 3.64 -5.18
C SER A 29 6.27 2.20 -5.69
N SER A 30 5.31 1.72 -6.48
CA SER A 30 5.40 0.47 -7.24
C SER A 30 6.60 0.47 -8.19
N SER A 31 6.96 1.62 -8.78
CA SER A 31 8.15 1.72 -9.63
C SER A 31 9.43 1.43 -8.84
N GLU A 32 9.59 2.04 -7.66
CA GLU A 32 10.74 1.78 -6.79
C GLU A 32 10.78 0.31 -6.33
N ALA A 33 9.64 -0.26 -5.94
CA ALA A 33 9.53 -1.67 -5.61
C ALA A 33 9.96 -2.57 -6.79
N ILE A 34 9.48 -2.28 -8.00
CA ILE A 34 9.83 -3.04 -9.21
C ILE A 34 11.32 -2.92 -9.53
N GLN A 35 11.91 -1.73 -9.40
CA GLN A 35 13.35 -1.55 -9.59
C GLN A 35 14.15 -2.36 -8.56
N HIS A 36 13.74 -2.36 -7.30
CA HIS A 36 14.39 -3.18 -6.28
C HIS A 36 14.24 -4.67 -6.57
N ALA A 37 13.05 -5.14 -6.93
CA ALA A 37 12.80 -6.54 -7.28
C ALA A 37 13.71 -6.99 -8.43
N LYS A 38 13.91 -6.16 -9.45
CA LYS A 38 14.83 -6.49 -10.57
C LYS A 38 16.28 -6.71 -10.15
N THR A 39 16.70 -6.23 -8.97
CA THR A 39 18.03 -6.52 -8.41
C THR A 39 18.12 -7.89 -7.76
N LEU A 40 16.99 -8.52 -7.43
CA LEU A 40 16.91 -9.86 -6.87
C LEU A 40 17.07 -10.90 -7.98
N LYS A 41 17.85 -11.95 -7.72
CA LYS A 41 18.24 -12.92 -8.74
C LYS A 41 17.17 -13.96 -9.03
N ALA A 42 16.41 -14.37 -8.01
CA ALA A 42 15.44 -15.46 -8.13
C ALA A 42 14.02 -14.90 -8.34
N PRO A 43 13.24 -15.40 -9.32
CA PRO A 43 11.84 -15.03 -9.51
C PRO A 43 10.98 -15.19 -8.26
N GLU A 44 11.27 -16.20 -7.44
CA GLU A 44 10.58 -16.44 -6.17
C GLU A 44 10.84 -15.30 -5.18
N GLN A 45 12.11 -14.85 -5.06
CA GLN A 45 12.46 -13.69 -4.23
C GLN A 45 11.82 -12.40 -4.74
N GLN A 46 11.77 -12.22 -6.06
CA GLN A 46 11.08 -11.09 -6.68
C GLN A 46 9.59 -11.11 -6.34
N THR A 47 8.96 -12.28 -6.47
CA THR A 47 7.54 -12.49 -6.19
C THR A 47 7.23 -12.21 -4.73
N ASP A 48 7.97 -12.82 -3.79
CA ASP A 48 7.79 -12.64 -2.36
C ASP A 48 7.93 -11.17 -1.95
N TYR A 49 8.99 -10.50 -2.44
CA TYR A 49 9.19 -9.08 -2.18
C TYR A 49 8.04 -8.24 -2.74
N LEU A 50 7.67 -8.41 -4.01
CA LEU A 50 6.65 -7.58 -4.65
C LEU A 50 5.25 -7.84 -4.06
N VAL A 51 4.92 -9.08 -3.68
CA VAL A 51 3.69 -9.41 -2.96
C VAL A 51 3.67 -8.72 -1.61
N SER A 52 4.78 -8.73 -0.86
CA SER A 52 4.90 -7.99 0.40
C SER A 52 4.71 -6.48 0.21
N GLN A 53 5.30 -5.89 -0.84
CA GLN A 53 5.14 -4.46 -1.14
C GLN A 53 3.70 -4.13 -1.55
N ALA A 54 3.05 -4.98 -2.36
CA ALA A 54 1.64 -4.81 -2.72
C ALA A 54 0.75 -4.86 -1.46
N GLN A 55 1.02 -5.76 -0.52
CA GLN A 55 0.32 -5.81 0.78
C GLN A 55 0.59 -4.56 1.63
N ALA A 56 1.81 -4.03 1.63
CA ALA A 56 2.12 -2.79 2.35
C ALA A 56 1.34 -1.60 1.76
N PHE A 57 1.30 -1.45 0.43
CA PHE A 57 0.47 -0.44 -0.22
C PHE A 57 -1.02 -0.61 0.09
N MET A 58 -1.52 -1.85 0.18
CA MET A 58 -2.89 -2.11 0.63
C MET A 58 -3.15 -1.59 2.04
N ASN A 59 -2.22 -1.82 2.96
CA ASN A 59 -2.33 -1.38 4.35
C ASN A 59 -2.29 0.15 4.47
N SER A 60 -1.51 0.82 3.61
CA SER A 60 -1.42 2.28 3.51
C SER A 60 -2.57 2.91 2.70
N LYS A 61 -3.49 2.10 2.17
CA LYS A 61 -4.59 2.51 1.28
C LYS A 61 -4.13 3.10 -0.06
N ASP A 62 -2.88 2.87 -0.44
CA ASP A 62 -2.31 3.21 -1.74
C ASP A 62 -2.73 2.18 -2.80
N TYR A 63 -4.03 2.00 -2.99
CA TYR A 63 -4.57 0.88 -3.78
C TYR A 63 -4.09 0.89 -5.24
N GLN A 64 -3.81 2.07 -5.81
CA GLN A 64 -3.24 2.17 -7.16
C GLN A 64 -1.83 1.56 -7.22
N GLU A 65 -1.01 1.78 -6.21
CA GLU A 65 0.35 1.21 -6.15
C GLU A 65 0.31 -0.29 -5.86
N ALA A 66 -0.62 -0.75 -5.01
CA ALA A 66 -0.88 -2.18 -4.82
C ALA A 66 -1.29 -2.85 -6.14
N ILE A 67 -2.21 -2.24 -6.89
CA ILE A 67 -2.69 -2.73 -8.20
C ILE A 67 -1.55 -2.83 -9.22
N LYS A 68 -0.69 -1.81 -9.32
CA LYS A 68 0.45 -1.81 -10.25
C LYS A 68 1.47 -2.89 -9.88
N THR A 69 1.79 -3.01 -8.59
CA THR A 69 2.76 -3.97 -8.08
C THR A 69 2.27 -5.41 -8.29
N ALA A 70 1.02 -5.71 -7.92
CA ALA A 70 0.43 -7.04 -8.11
C ALA A 70 0.29 -7.42 -9.60
N GLN A 71 -0.09 -6.48 -10.48
CA GLN A 71 -0.11 -6.74 -11.92
C GLN A 71 1.27 -7.05 -12.47
N TYR A 72 2.30 -6.35 -12.02
CA TYR A 72 3.67 -6.62 -12.49
C TYR A 72 4.11 -8.04 -12.13
N VAL A 73 3.78 -8.52 -10.92
CA VAL A 73 4.03 -9.92 -10.54
C VAL A 73 3.37 -10.87 -11.53
N LEU A 74 2.05 -10.70 -11.76
CA LEU A 74 1.27 -11.57 -12.62
C LEU A 74 1.67 -11.49 -14.10
N SER A 75 2.23 -10.38 -14.56
CA SER A 75 2.60 -10.22 -15.97
C SER A 75 4.05 -10.56 -16.28
N SER A 76 4.95 -10.48 -15.28
CA SER A 76 6.39 -10.44 -15.54
C SER A 76 7.24 -11.33 -14.64
N VAL A 77 6.72 -11.79 -13.50
CA VAL A 77 7.51 -12.53 -12.50
C VAL A 77 6.93 -13.91 -12.24
N ASP A 78 5.68 -13.96 -11.79
CA ASP A 78 4.94 -15.19 -11.55
C ASP A 78 3.45 -15.00 -11.91
N VAL A 79 3.12 -15.44 -13.13
CA VAL A 79 1.75 -15.40 -13.68
C VAL A 79 0.76 -16.30 -12.93
N ARG A 80 1.27 -17.24 -12.11
CA ARG A 80 0.44 -18.18 -11.33
C ARG A 80 0.40 -17.80 -9.85
N SER A 81 0.92 -16.64 -9.47
CA SER A 81 0.90 -16.18 -8.08
C SER A 81 -0.54 -15.96 -7.59
N GLN A 82 -1.03 -16.88 -6.77
CA GLN A 82 -2.36 -16.74 -6.15
C GLN A 82 -2.40 -15.51 -5.23
N ALA A 83 -1.33 -15.27 -4.47
CA ALA A 83 -1.24 -14.12 -3.58
C ALA A 83 -1.34 -12.78 -4.33
N ALA A 84 -0.66 -12.63 -5.47
CA ALA A 84 -0.77 -11.43 -6.30
C ALA A 84 -2.16 -11.29 -6.94
N THR A 85 -2.80 -12.41 -7.33
CA THR A 85 -4.17 -12.43 -7.85
C THR A 85 -5.16 -11.91 -6.82
N ASP A 86 -5.07 -12.42 -5.59
CA ASP A 86 -5.96 -12.03 -4.50
C ASP A 86 -5.75 -10.57 -4.10
N LEU A 87 -4.49 -10.11 -4.03
CA LEU A 87 -4.16 -8.71 -3.77
C LEU A 87 -4.70 -7.77 -4.86
N LEU A 88 -4.55 -8.14 -6.14
CA LEU A 88 -5.06 -7.36 -7.25
C LEU A 88 -6.58 -7.21 -7.20
N GLY A 89 -7.29 -8.30 -6.90
CA GLY A 89 -8.75 -8.30 -6.73
C GLY A 89 -9.19 -7.40 -5.58
N GLN A 90 -8.59 -7.58 -4.41
CA GLN A 90 -8.88 -6.78 -3.22
C GLN A 90 -8.59 -5.28 -3.43
N ALA A 91 -7.46 -4.95 -4.05
CA ALA A 91 -7.06 -3.57 -4.30
C ALA A 91 -8.03 -2.87 -5.26
N LYS A 92 -8.45 -3.55 -6.34
CA LYS A 92 -9.45 -3.03 -7.28
C LYS A 92 -10.80 -2.80 -6.60
N ALA A 93 -11.24 -3.75 -5.78
CA ALA A 93 -12.50 -3.63 -5.05
C ALA A 93 -12.47 -2.43 -4.10
N LYS A 94 -11.40 -2.27 -3.30
CA LYS A 94 -11.25 -1.14 -2.38
C LYS A 94 -11.17 0.21 -3.09
N LEU A 95 -10.42 0.28 -4.19
CA LEU A 95 -10.35 1.50 -4.99
C LEU A 95 -11.73 1.91 -5.54
N ALA A 96 -12.52 0.94 -6.01
CA ALA A 96 -13.87 1.20 -6.48
C ALA A 96 -14.82 1.65 -5.35
N THR A 97 -14.74 1.02 -4.17
CA THR A 97 -15.51 1.42 -2.99
C THR A 97 -15.19 2.86 -2.58
N ASP A 98 -13.92 3.24 -2.52
CA ASP A 98 -13.50 4.59 -2.15
C ASP A 98 -13.96 5.63 -3.18
N ALA A 99 -13.86 5.31 -4.48
CA ALA A 99 -14.37 6.18 -5.53
C ALA A 99 -15.89 6.42 -5.40
N GLN A 100 -16.67 5.37 -5.09
CA GLN A 100 -18.11 5.49 -4.86
C GLN A 100 -18.44 6.29 -3.61
N ALA A 101 -17.67 6.15 -2.53
CA ALA A 101 -17.85 6.92 -1.31
C ALA A 101 -17.68 8.44 -1.55
N VAL A 102 -16.70 8.83 -2.36
CA VAL A 102 -16.49 10.24 -2.74
C VAL A 102 -17.67 10.79 -3.54
N ILE A 103 -18.17 10.02 -4.51
CA ILE A 103 -19.32 10.43 -5.35
C ILE A 103 -20.60 10.52 -4.49
N GLY A 104 -20.86 9.54 -3.64
CA GLY A 104 -22.02 9.51 -2.75
C GLY A 104 -22.04 10.67 -1.75
N ASN A 105 -20.89 11.00 -1.15
CA ASN A 105 -20.78 12.15 -0.26
C ASN A 105 -20.96 13.49 -0.99
N THR A 106 -20.49 13.59 -2.23
CA THR A 106 -20.69 14.80 -3.05
C THR A 106 -22.16 15.01 -3.41
N LYS A 107 -22.92 13.93 -3.67
CA LYS A 107 -24.37 14.01 -3.90
C LYS A 107 -25.14 14.46 -2.66
N LYS A 108 -24.80 13.94 -1.48
CA LYS A 108 -25.45 14.34 -0.21
C LYS A 108 -25.15 15.79 0.20
N GLN A 109 -23.94 16.28 -0.08
CA GLN A 109 -23.56 17.67 0.25
C GLN A 109 -24.18 18.71 -0.68
N LYS A 110 -24.61 18.33 -1.89
CA LYS A 110 -25.20 19.26 -2.88
C LYS A 110 -26.73 19.34 -2.87
N GLY A 111 -27.42 18.75 -1.89
CA GLY A 111 -28.84 19.03 -1.64
C GLY A 111 -29.74 18.90 -2.88
N LEU A 112 -29.74 17.71 -3.49
CA LEU A 112 -30.83 17.22 -4.34
C LEU A 112 -31.57 16.13 -3.58
#